data_AF-A0AAD8LVW2-F1
#
_entry.id   AF-A0AAD8LVW2-F1
#
_cell.length_a   1.000
_cell.length_b   1.000
_cell.length_c   1.000
_cell.angle_alpha   90.00
_cell.angle_beta   90.00
_cell.angle_gamma   90.00
#
_symmetry.space_group_name_H-M   'P 1'
#
loop_
_entity.id
_entity.type
_entity.pdbx_description
1 polymer ?
#
loop_
_entity_poly.entity_id
_entity_poly.type
_entity_poly.pdbx_seq_one_letter_code
_entity_poly.pdbx_strand_id
1 'polypeptide(L)'
;MALLDAEMAGFWAKLPLIRKLLLSHPEVEFLWWMDSDAMFTDMAFEIPWKRYEDRNLVMHGWNEMVYDEKNWIGLNTGSFLLRNCQWSLDMLDAWAPMGPKGKIRDEAGKILTRELKGRPVFEADDQSAMVYLLGSQRDKWAEKVYLENHYYLHGYWGILVDHYEEYIKNYHPGFGDHRWPLVTHFVGCKPCGKFGDYPVERCLKQMDRAFNFGDNQILQMYGFTHKSLASRRVKRTRNETSTPLEDKDDLGLLHPAFKAVKIQRVSCGGI
;
A
#
# COMPACT_ATOMS: atom_id res chain seq x y z
N MET A 1 2.50 19.04 -5.53
CA MET A 1 1.25 18.29 -5.32
C MET A 1 0.10 19.25 -5.52
N ALA A 2 -0.89 18.90 -6.35
CA ALA A 2 -2.08 19.74 -6.53
C ALA A 2 -3.08 19.46 -5.39
N LEU A 3 -3.67 20.50 -4.80
CA LEU A 3 -4.77 20.40 -3.84
C LEU A 3 -6.07 20.68 -4.59
N LEU A 4 -6.83 19.63 -4.91
CA LEU A 4 -8.05 19.75 -5.75
C LEU A 4 -9.24 20.35 -5.00
N ASP A 5 -9.23 20.24 -3.67
CA ASP A 5 -10.26 20.77 -2.78
C ASP A 5 -9.56 21.31 -1.51
N ALA A 6 -9.77 22.60 -1.23
CA ALA A 6 -9.13 23.27 -0.11
C ALA A 6 -9.65 22.80 1.26
N GLU A 7 -10.85 22.22 1.33
CA GLU A 7 -11.46 21.69 2.54
C GLU A 7 -10.90 20.31 2.90
N MET A 8 -10.53 19.52 1.89
CA MET A 8 -10.00 18.17 2.03
C MET A 8 -8.46 18.17 2.10
N ALA A 9 -7.88 19.00 2.96
CA ALA A 9 -6.43 19.10 3.11
C ALA A 9 -5.80 17.92 3.89
N GLY A 10 -4.50 17.69 3.70
CA GLY A 10 -3.75 16.64 4.41
C GLY A 10 -4.06 15.25 3.86
N PHE A 11 -4.19 14.26 4.74
CA PHE A 11 -4.45 12.87 4.34
C PHE A 11 -5.83 12.68 3.67
N TRP A 12 -6.76 13.60 3.92
CA TRP A 12 -8.08 13.64 3.26
C TRP A 12 -8.04 14.01 1.76
N ALA A 13 -6.94 14.57 1.27
CA ALA A 13 -6.83 15.01 -0.13
C ALA A 13 -6.91 13.86 -1.14
N LYS A 14 -6.70 12.62 -0.67
CA LYS A 14 -6.82 11.42 -1.50
C LYS A 14 -8.26 11.20 -1.97
N LEU A 15 -9.29 11.55 -1.19
CA LEU A 15 -10.69 11.28 -1.56
C LEU A 15 -11.12 12.02 -2.85
N PRO A 16 -10.98 13.35 -2.97
CA PRO A 16 -11.31 14.06 -4.21
C PRO A 16 -10.47 13.60 -5.41
N LEU A 17 -9.19 13.27 -5.17
CA LEU A 17 -8.29 12.78 -6.21
C LEU A 17 -8.72 11.41 -6.74
N ILE A 18 -9.01 10.46 -5.85
CA ILE A 18 -9.51 9.12 -6.19
C ILE A 18 -10.81 9.25 -6.99
N ARG A 19 -11.79 10.01 -6.50
CA ARG A 19 -13.06 10.22 -7.22
C ARG A 19 -12.82 10.76 -8.63
N LYS A 20 -11.94 11.76 -8.77
CA LYS A 20 -11.62 12.34 -10.08
C LYS A 20 -10.98 11.31 -11.02
N LEU A 21 -10.05 10.50 -10.53
CA LEU A 21 -9.38 9.46 -11.31
C LEU A 21 -10.34 8.37 -11.75
N LEU A 22 -11.17 7.84 -10.85
CA LEU A 22 -12.19 6.83 -11.19
C LEU A 22 -13.12 7.30 -12.31
N LEU A 23 -13.61 8.54 -12.23
CA LEU A 23 -14.50 9.12 -13.23
C LEU A 23 -13.79 9.47 -14.56
N SER A 24 -12.49 9.78 -14.52
CA SER A 24 -11.74 10.17 -15.71
C SER A 24 -11.13 8.99 -16.46
N HIS A 25 -11.02 7.84 -15.79
CA HIS A 25 -10.40 6.62 -16.31
C HIS A 25 -11.34 5.41 -16.16
N PRO A 26 -12.44 5.34 -16.94
CA PRO A 26 -13.39 4.24 -16.87
C PRO A 26 -12.78 2.88 -17.27
N GLU A 27 -11.64 2.87 -17.95
CA GLU A 27 -10.88 1.67 -18.32
C GLU A 27 -10.16 1.01 -17.14
N VAL A 28 -9.95 1.74 -16.04
CA VAL A 28 -9.25 1.25 -14.87
C VAL A 28 -10.22 0.46 -13.99
N GLU A 29 -9.99 -0.84 -13.82
CA GLU A 29 -10.83 -1.69 -12.96
C GLU A 29 -10.56 -1.47 -11.46
N PHE A 30 -9.29 -1.37 -11.07
CA PHE A 30 -8.87 -1.12 -9.70
C PHE A 30 -7.92 0.08 -9.65
N LEU A 31 -8.24 1.03 -8.78
CA LEU A 31 -7.32 2.07 -8.35
C LEU A 31 -6.61 1.58 -7.09
N TRP A 32 -5.27 1.52 -7.12
CA TRP A 32 -4.45 1.25 -5.94
C TRP A 32 -3.93 2.57 -5.37
N TRP A 33 -4.46 2.97 -4.22
CA TRP A 33 -3.89 4.08 -3.45
C TRP A 33 -2.73 3.57 -2.60
N MET A 34 -1.59 4.26 -2.62
CA MET A 34 -0.44 3.96 -1.78
C MET A 34 0.18 5.27 -1.27
N ASP A 35 0.33 5.38 0.05
CA ASP A 35 0.92 6.54 0.71
C ASP A 35 2.41 6.69 0.35
N SER A 36 2.92 7.93 0.39
CA SER A 36 4.30 8.23 -0.01
C SER A 36 5.37 7.64 0.92
N ASP A 37 5.01 7.29 2.15
CA ASP A 37 5.85 6.63 3.15
C ASP A 37 5.60 5.11 3.22
N ALA A 38 4.80 4.56 2.29
CA ALA A 38 4.72 3.14 2.03
C ALA A 38 5.67 2.76 0.88
N MET A 39 6.42 1.67 1.06
CA MET A 39 7.43 1.22 0.11
C MET A 39 7.23 -0.25 -0.24
N PHE A 40 7.34 -0.59 -1.52
CA PHE A 40 7.41 -1.98 -1.94
C PHE A 40 8.73 -2.61 -1.49
N THR A 41 8.62 -3.74 -0.82
CA THR A 41 9.74 -4.52 -0.31
C THR A 41 9.74 -5.97 -0.82
N ASP A 42 8.68 -6.39 -1.51
CA ASP A 42 8.64 -7.61 -2.34
C ASP A 42 8.36 -7.22 -3.80
N MET A 43 9.36 -7.33 -4.67
CA MET A 43 9.25 -7.01 -6.09
C MET A 43 8.77 -8.19 -6.94
N ALA A 44 8.66 -9.39 -6.35
CA ALA A 44 8.24 -10.61 -7.04
C ALA A 44 6.81 -11.02 -6.72
N PHE A 45 6.23 -10.49 -5.64
CA PHE A 45 4.84 -10.77 -5.29
C PHE A 45 3.85 -10.07 -6.22
N GLU A 46 2.87 -10.83 -6.71
CA GLU A 46 1.72 -10.31 -7.45
C GLU A 46 0.46 -10.39 -6.60
N ILE A 47 -0.33 -9.32 -6.59
CA ILE A 47 -1.62 -9.26 -5.90
C ILE A 47 -2.51 -10.42 -6.41
N PRO A 48 -3.15 -11.19 -5.51
CA PRO A 48 -3.97 -12.34 -5.92
C PRO A 48 -5.34 -11.87 -6.45
N TRP A 49 -5.39 -11.21 -7.61
CA TRP A 49 -6.57 -10.51 -8.15
C TRP A 49 -7.86 -11.33 -8.13
N LYS A 50 -7.79 -12.63 -8.44
CA LYS A 50 -8.95 -13.53 -8.42
C LYS A 50 -9.61 -13.63 -7.05
N ARG A 51 -8.85 -13.50 -5.95
CA ARG A 51 -9.38 -13.48 -4.57
C ARG A 51 -10.37 -12.33 -4.35
N TYR A 52 -10.23 -11.25 -5.11
CA TYR A 52 -11.00 -10.02 -4.93
C TYR A 52 -12.07 -9.82 -6.01
N GLU A 53 -12.35 -10.84 -6.83
CA GLU A 53 -13.25 -10.72 -7.98
C GLU A 53 -14.64 -10.17 -7.60
N ASP A 54 -15.16 -10.54 -6.43
CA ASP A 54 -16.47 -10.09 -5.92
C ASP A 54 -16.41 -8.94 -4.90
N ARG A 55 -15.23 -8.32 -4.73
CA ARG A 55 -14.97 -7.27 -3.75
C ARG A 55 -14.68 -5.94 -4.43
N ASN A 56 -15.04 -4.85 -3.77
CA ASN A 56 -14.87 -3.49 -4.31
C ASN A 56 -13.83 -2.68 -3.53
N LEU A 57 -13.60 -2.99 -2.26
CA LEU A 57 -12.58 -2.35 -1.43
C LEU A 57 -11.75 -3.41 -0.72
N VAL A 58 -10.43 -3.35 -0.89
CA VAL A 58 -9.47 -4.26 -0.23
C VAL A 58 -8.49 -3.43 0.57
N MET A 59 -8.44 -3.67 1.88
CA MET A 59 -7.51 -2.99 2.81
C MET A 59 -6.83 -4.04 3.67
N HIS A 60 -5.60 -3.77 4.10
CA HIS A 60 -5.01 -4.62 5.13
C HIS A 60 -5.75 -4.42 6.46
N GLY A 61 -6.13 -5.50 7.14
CA GLY A 61 -6.82 -5.43 8.43
C GLY A 61 -7.43 -6.74 8.89
N TRP A 62 -8.11 -6.71 10.04
CA TRP A 62 -8.75 -7.86 10.67
C TRP A 62 -10.22 -7.59 10.96
N ASN A 63 -11.09 -8.55 10.65
CA ASN A 63 -12.53 -8.41 10.86
C ASN A 63 -12.86 -8.16 12.34
N GLU A 64 -12.26 -8.93 13.25
CA GLU A 64 -12.49 -8.77 14.68
C GLU A 64 -12.06 -7.38 15.18
N MET A 65 -10.93 -6.87 14.70
CA MET A 65 -10.43 -5.56 15.12
C MET A 65 -11.32 -4.41 14.62
N VAL A 66 -11.90 -4.53 13.42
CA VAL A 66 -12.73 -3.48 12.83
C VAL A 66 -14.17 -3.55 13.33
N TYR A 67 -14.81 -4.71 13.21
CA TYR A 67 -16.26 -4.85 13.42
C TYR A 67 -16.63 -5.12 14.88
N ASP A 68 -15.78 -5.82 15.63
CA ASP A 68 -16.09 -6.22 17.00
C ASP A 68 -15.43 -5.28 18.01
N GLU A 69 -14.12 -5.05 17.86
CA GLU A 69 -13.35 -4.19 18.77
C GLU A 69 -13.46 -2.69 18.47
N LYS A 70 -13.80 -2.33 17.23
CA LYS A 70 -13.76 -0.94 16.72
C LYS A 70 -12.42 -0.27 16.99
N ASN A 71 -11.32 -0.99 16.76
CA ASN A 71 -9.97 -0.52 16.96
C ASN A 71 -9.54 0.37 15.80
N TRP A 72 -9.04 1.57 16.09
CA TRP A 72 -8.69 2.57 15.06
C TRP A 72 -7.55 2.14 14.12
N ILE A 73 -6.77 1.13 14.52
CA ILE A 73 -5.72 0.49 13.69
C ILE A 73 -6.12 -0.91 13.23
N GLY A 74 -7.41 -1.28 13.32
CA GLY A 74 -7.91 -2.57 12.85
C GLY A 74 -7.82 -2.74 11.32
N LEU A 75 -7.66 -1.65 10.59
CA LEU A 75 -7.34 -1.60 9.16
C LEU A 75 -6.39 -0.44 8.86
N ASN A 76 -5.82 -0.41 7.65
CA ASN A 76 -5.00 0.70 7.17
C ASN A 76 -5.50 1.26 5.83
N THR A 77 -5.53 2.60 5.71
CA THR A 77 -5.97 3.32 4.49
C THR A 77 -4.80 3.96 3.73
N GLY A 78 -3.57 3.52 4.01
CA GLY A 78 -2.37 3.97 3.32
C GLY A 78 -1.90 3.03 2.20
N SER A 79 -2.48 1.84 2.07
CA SER A 79 -2.32 0.98 0.90
C SER A 79 -3.58 0.15 0.72
N PHE A 80 -4.36 0.46 -0.32
CA PHE A 80 -5.65 -0.20 -0.56
C PHE A 80 -6.04 -0.21 -2.03
N LEU A 81 -6.88 -1.18 -2.40
CA LEU A 81 -7.46 -1.32 -3.73
C LEU A 81 -8.92 -0.88 -3.69
N LEU A 82 -9.33 -0.03 -4.62
CA LEU A 82 -10.71 0.41 -4.79
C LEU A 82 -11.15 0.19 -6.23
N ARG A 83 -12.19 -0.62 -6.43
CA ARG A 83 -12.75 -0.94 -7.74
C ARG A 83 -13.42 0.30 -8.34
N ASN A 84 -13.31 0.50 -9.65
CA ASN A 84 -14.01 1.55 -10.34
C ASN A 84 -15.47 1.15 -10.63
N CYS A 85 -16.37 1.50 -9.71
CA CYS A 85 -17.79 1.19 -9.84
C CYS A 85 -18.65 2.18 -9.04
N GLN A 86 -19.97 2.14 -9.24
CA GLN A 86 -20.90 3.01 -8.52
C GLN A 86 -20.80 2.87 -7.00
N TRP A 87 -20.66 1.63 -6.50
CA TRP A 87 -20.50 1.37 -5.07
C TRP A 87 -19.32 2.14 -4.45
N SER A 88 -18.22 2.27 -5.20
CA SER A 88 -17.04 2.99 -4.73
C SER A 88 -17.25 4.51 -4.71
N LEU A 89 -18.04 5.06 -5.62
CA LEU A 89 -18.44 6.47 -5.57
C LEU A 89 -19.30 6.73 -4.33
N ASP A 90 -20.26 5.86 -4.06
CA ASP A 90 -21.13 5.95 -2.88
C ASP A 90 -20.33 5.81 -1.57
N MET A 91 -19.30 4.93 -1.57
CA MET A 91 -18.37 4.78 -0.43
C MET A 91 -17.56 6.06 -0.20
N LEU A 92 -17.06 6.71 -1.26
CA LEU A 92 -16.33 7.98 -1.14
C LEU A 92 -17.22 9.09 -0.56
N ASP A 93 -18.49 9.16 -1.00
CA ASP A 93 -19.47 10.11 -0.47
C ASP A 93 -19.80 9.85 1.01
N ALA A 94 -19.84 8.58 1.43
CA ALA A 94 -20.06 8.20 2.83
C ALA A 94 -18.82 8.40 3.72
N TRP A 95 -17.61 8.37 3.14
CA TRP A 95 -16.35 8.52 3.86
C TRP A 95 -15.94 9.98 4.06
N ALA A 96 -16.22 10.84 3.08
CA ALA A 96 -15.87 12.27 3.08
C ALA A 96 -16.41 13.16 4.24
N PRO A 97 -17.56 12.90 4.88
CA PRO A 97 -18.21 13.88 5.78
C PRO A 97 -17.38 14.33 6.98
N MET A 98 -16.42 13.52 7.45
CA MET A 98 -15.53 13.87 8.56
C MET A 98 -14.25 14.61 8.11
N GLY A 99 -14.07 14.81 6.80
CA GLY A 99 -12.87 15.36 6.20
C GLY A 99 -12.72 16.89 6.14
N PRO A 100 -13.78 17.71 5.99
CA PRO A 100 -13.63 19.16 5.88
C PRO A 100 -12.90 19.79 7.07
N LYS A 101 -11.78 20.47 6.81
CA LYS A 101 -10.90 21.04 7.85
C LYS A 101 -11.59 22.05 8.77
N GLY A 102 -11.01 22.29 9.94
CA GLY A 102 -11.58 23.17 10.96
C GLY A 102 -12.65 22.47 11.78
N LYS A 103 -13.73 23.19 12.14
CA LYS A 103 -14.71 22.73 13.13
C LYS A 103 -15.29 21.34 12.82
N ILE A 104 -15.55 21.01 11.56
CA ILE A 104 -16.12 19.71 11.18
C ILE A 104 -15.15 18.58 11.55
N ARG A 105 -13.91 18.64 11.06
CA ARG A 105 -12.87 17.65 11.35
C ARG A 105 -12.51 17.57 12.83
N ASP A 106 -12.48 18.70 13.54
CA ASP A 106 -12.18 18.76 14.97
C ASP A 106 -13.26 18.08 15.81
N GLU A 107 -14.54 18.37 15.55
CA GLU A 107 -15.66 17.73 16.25
C GLU A 107 -15.79 16.24 15.89
N ALA A 108 -15.56 15.88 14.62
CA ALA A 108 -15.51 14.49 14.19
C ALA A 108 -14.37 13.73 14.90
N GLY A 109 -13.21 14.36 15.11
CA GLY A 109 -12.08 13.76 15.85
C GLY A 109 -12.45 13.40 17.29
N LYS A 110 -13.26 14.23 17.96
CA LYS A 110 -13.78 13.92 19.30
C LYS A 110 -14.73 12.72 19.29
N ILE A 111 -15.59 12.62 18.28
CA ILE A 111 -16.47 11.46 18.10
C ILE A 111 -15.64 10.20 17.89
N LEU A 112 -14.69 10.22 16.93
CA LEU A 112 -13.84 9.07 16.63
C LEU A 112 -13.03 8.63 17.85
N THR A 113 -12.50 9.56 18.64
CA THR A 113 -11.74 9.24 19.86
C THR A 113 -12.61 8.58 20.94
N ARG A 114 -13.88 8.97 21.02
CA ARG A 114 -14.84 8.38 21.97
C ARG A 114 -15.30 6.99 21.54
N GLU A 115 -15.51 6.79 20.25
CA GLU A 115 -16.15 5.58 19.70
C GLU A 115 -15.14 4.49 19.32
N LEU A 116 -13.88 4.85 19.02
CA LEU A 116 -12.87 3.91 18.56
C LEU A 116 -11.86 3.55 19.66
N LYS A 117 -11.65 2.24 19.84
CA LYS A 117 -10.70 1.70 20.80
C LYS A 117 -9.27 2.10 20.43
N GLY A 118 -8.53 2.60 21.42
CA GLY A 118 -7.09 2.87 21.31
C GLY A 118 -6.72 4.13 20.53
N ARG A 119 -7.68 4.92 20.03
CA ARG A 119 -7.41 6.15 19.27
C ARG A 119 -6.93 7.28 20.21
N PRO A 120 -5.81 7.96 19.93
CA PRO A 120 -5.43 9.17 20.67
C PRO A 120 -6.29 10.38 20.29
N VAL A 121 -6.18 11.46 21.07
CA VAL A 121 -6.93 12.71 20.85
C VAL A 121 -6.26 13.58 19.79
N PHE A 122 -6.88 13.67 18.61
CA PHE A 122 -6.51 14.57 17.51
C PHE A 122 -7.69 14.72 16.52
N GLU A 123 -7.54 15.61 15.53
CA GLU A 123 -8.54 15.83 14.47
C GLU A 123 -8.91 14.52 13.75
N ALA A 124 -10.08 14.46 13.11
CA ALA A 124 -10.47 13.28 12.33
C ALA A 124 -9.48 12.98 11.19
N ASP A 125 -9.15 11.70 11.04
CA ASP A 125 -8.33 11.13 9.96
C ASP A 125 -9.13 10.15 9.12
N ASP A 126 -8.70 9.93 7.87
CA ASP A 126 -9.39 9.07 6.92
C ASP A 126 -9.44 7.61 7.41
N GLN A 127 -8.39 7.10 8.05
CA GLN A 127 -8.35 5.72 8.56
C GLN A 127 -9.41 5.49 9.64
N SER A 128 -9.44 6.34 10.66
CA SER A 128 -10.40 6.26 11.76
C SER A 128 -11.84 6.43 11.25
N ALA A 129 -12.07 7.36 10.31
CA ALA A 129 -13.38 7.53 9.71
C ALA A 129 -13.85 6.27 8.95
N MET A 130 -12.94 5.56 8.27
CA MET A 130 -13.24 4.28 7.61
C MET A 130 -13.60 3.19 8.64
N VAL A 131 -12.82 3.05 9.72
CA VAL A 131 -13.14 2.11 10.81
C VAL A 131 -14.53 2.41 11.38
N TYR A 132 -14.81 3.68 11.68
CA TYR A 132 -16.09 4.11 12.22
C TYR A 132 -17.25 3.83 11.25
N LEU A 133 -17.08 4.11 9.96
CA LEU A 133 -18.07 3.85 8.92
C LEU A 133 -18.39 2.35 8.81
N LEU A 134 -17.36 1.51 8.71
CA LEU A 134 -17.54 0.05 8.59
C LEU A 134 -18.11 -0.56 9.88
N GLY A 135 -17.65 -0.11 11.05
CA GLY A 135 -18.14 -0.57 12.35
C GLY A 135 -19.58 -0.13 12.66
N SER A 136 -20.03 0.99 12.11
CA SER A 136 -21.40 1.51 12.33
C SER A 136 -22.41 1.12 11.24
N GLN A 137 -21.95 0.81 10.03
CA GLN A 137 -22.81 0.49 8.88
C GLN A 137 -22.41 -0.83 8.22
N ARG A 138 -22.09 -1.85 9.05
CA ARG A 138 -21.62 -3.17 8.61
C ARG A 138 -22.53 -3.79 7.54
N ASP A 139 -23.84 -3.81 7.78
CA ASP A 139 -24.82 -4.42 6.87
C ASP A 139 -24.85 -3.78 5.49
N LYS A 140 -24.46 -2.51 5.37
CA LYS A 140 -24.45 -1.77 4.10
C LYS A 140 -23.17 -1.98 3.30
N TRP A 141 -22.02 -2.06 3.98
CA TRP A 141 -20.72 -1.97 3.31
C TRP A 141 -19.90 -3.26 3.36
N ALA A 142 -19.98 -4.03 4.45
CA ALA A 142 -19.02 -5.09 4.74
C ALA A 142 -18.98 -6.20 3.69
N GLU A 143 -20.10 -6.48 3.01
CA GLU A 143 -20.16 -7.50 1.96
C GLU A 143 -19.19 -7.22 0.81
N LYS A 144 -18.93 -5.94 0.49
CA LYS A 144 -18.03 -5.56 -0.62
C LYS A 144 -16.62 -5.16 -0.15
N VAL A 145 -16.36 -5.24 1.15
CA VAL A 145 -15.03 -4.99 1.74
C VAL A 145 -14.32 -6.31 2.03
N TYR A 146 -13.04 -6.38 1.68
CA TYR A 146 -12.15 -7.46 2.07
C TYR A 146 -11.03 -6.91 2.95
N LEU A 147 -10.98 -7.37 4.21
CA LEU A 147 -9.89 -7.07 5.13
C LEU A 147 -8.81 -8.15 4.99
N GLU A 148 -7.72 -7.81 4.31
CA GLU A 148 -6.63 -8.72 3.98
C GLU A 148 -5.61 -8.80 5.11
N ASN A 149 -5.20 -10.02 5.46
CA ASN A 149 -4.22 -10.31 6.51
C ASN A 149 -3.33 -11.52 6.20
N HIS A 150 -3.41 -12.09 4.99
CA HIS A 150 -2.54 -13.19 4.55
C HIS A 150 -1.18 -12.70 4.04
N TYR A 151 -1.09 -11.44 3.63
CA TYR A 151 0.14 -10.78 3.21
C TYR A 151 0.07 -9.30 3.59
N TYR A 152 1.23 -8.64 3.62
CA TYR A 152 1.33 -7.24 4.02
C TYR A 152 1.00 -6.30 2.85
N LEU A 153 -0.28 -6.20 2.49
CA LEU A 153 -0.77 -5.10 1.64
C LEU A 153 -0.43 -3.73 2.29
N HIS A 154 -0.41 -3.71 3.62
CA HIS A 154 0.28 -2.73 4.45
C HIS A 154 1.03 -3.49 5.55
N GLY A 155 2.31 -3.19 5.75
CA GLY A 155 3.13 -3.78 6.81
C GLY A 155 3.69 -2.70 7.74
N TYR A 156 3.41 -2.78 9.04
CA TYR A 156 3.92 -1.81 10.02
C TYR A 156 5.45 -1.92 10.13
N TRP A 157 6.15 -0.86 9.73
CA TRP A 157 7.62 -0.87 9.67
C TRP A 157 8.30 -1.29 10.97
N GLY A 158 7.75 -0.90 12.12
CA GLY A 158 8.35 -1.13 13.44
C GLY A 158 8.52 -2.59 13.84
N ILE A 159 7.80 -3.52 13.19
CA ILE A 159 7.95 -4.98 13.40
C ILE A 159 8.65 -5.68 12.22
N LEU A 160 8.99 -4.96 11.15
CA LEU A 160 9.53 -5.56 9.93
C LEU A 160 11.01 -5.24 9.71
N VAL A 161 11.40 -3.97 9.85
CA VAL A 161 12.70 -3.47 9.34
C VAL A 161 13.93 -4.06 10.05
N ASP A 162 13.74 -4.54 11.28
CA ASP A 162 14.80 -5.15 12.08
C ASP A 162 15.00 -6.64 11.73
N HIS A 163 14.09 -7.24 10.94
CA HIS A 163 14.16 -8.64 10.49
C HIS A 163 14.65 -8.82 9.05
N TYR A 164 14.98 -7.75 8.31
CA TYR A 164 15.38 -7.87 6.91
C TYR A 164 16.59 -8.78 6.67
N GLU A 165 17.62 -8.73 7.51
CA GLU A 165 18.74 -9.64 7.42
C GLU A 165 18.35 -11.11 7.65
N GLU A 166 17.37 -11.35 8.52
CA GLU A 166 16.79 -12.69 8.74
C GLU A 166 16.05 -13.16 7.48
N TYR A 167 15.25 -12.28 6.87
CA TYR A 167 14.51 -12.60 5.65
C TYR A 167 15.43 -12.96 4.49
N ILE A 168 16.49 -12.17 4.28
CA ILE A 168 17.52 -12.45 3.26
C ILE A 168 18.18 -13.80 3.48
N LYS A 169 18.39 -14.21 4.74
CA LYS A 169 19.08 -15.46 5.07
C LYS A 169 18.19 -16.68 4.89
N ASN A 170 16.92 -16.58 5.27
CA ASN A 170 16.05 -17.75 5.45
C ASN A 170 14.97 -17.88 4.36
N TYR A 171 14.68 -16.82 3.61
CA TYR A 171 13.59 -16.77 2.64
C TYR A 171 14.03 -16.14 1.31
N HIS A 172 13.07 -15.89 0.43
CA HIS A 172 13.25 -15.22 -0.85
C HIS A 172 12.02 -14.34 -1.18
N PRO A 173 12.11 -13.37 -2.09
CA PRO A 173 10.96 -12.61 -2.59
C PRO A 173 9.86 -13.48 -3.19
N GLY A 174 8.61 -13.01 -3.15
CA GLY A 174 7.43 -13.65 -3.71
C GLY A 174 6.42 -14.14 -2.67
N PHE A 175 6.71 -14.03 -1.37
CA PHE A 175 5.77 -14.43 -0.31
C PHE A 175 4.79 -13.31 0.06
N GLY A 176 5.22 -12.05 0.03
CA GLY A 176 4.42 -10.88 0.42
C GLY A 176 4.08 -10.74 1.91
N ASP A 177 4.43 -11.71 2.76
CA ASP A 177 4.01 -11.82 4.17
C ASP A 177 5.19 -11.69 5.17
N HIS A 178 5.06 -12.27 6.37
CA HIS A 178 6.10 -12.28 7.42
C HIS A 178 7.43 -12.90 7.01
N ARG A 179 7.49 -13.63 5.89
CA ARG A 179 8.74 -14.18 5.33
C ARG A 179 9.44 -13.16 4.43
N TRP A 180 8.66 -12.34 3.74
CA TRP A 180 9.14 -11.29 2.84
C TRP A 180 8.00 -10.29 2.59
N PRO A 181 7.93 -9.14 3.28
CA PRO A 181 6.74 -8.29 3.25
C PRO A 181 6.57 -7.61 1.89
N LEU A 182 5.34 -7.56 1.38
CA LEU A 182 5.04 -6.80 0.15
C LEU A 182 5.25 -5.30 0.36
N VAL A 183 4.65 -4.73 1.40
CA VAL A 183 4.76 -3.32 1.74
C VAL A 183 5.37 -3.14 3.12
N THR A 184 6.38 -2.29 3.21
CA THR A 184 6.84 -1.70 4.47
C THR A 184 6.35 -0.24 4.54
N HIS A 185 5.46 0.04 5.48
CA HIS A 185 4.81 1.35 5.63
C HIS A 185 5.27 2.06 6.91
N PHE A 186 5.91 3.22 6.75
CA PHE A 186 6.52 4.02 7.80
C PHE A 186 5.55 4.97 8.52
N VAL A 187 4.38 4.45 8.88
CA VAL A 187 3.36 5.18 9.64
C VAL A 187 3.98 5.87 10.87
N GLY A 188 3.63 7.13 11.07
CA GLY A 188 4.12 7.97 12.17
C GLY A 188 5.52 8.58 11.98
N CYS A 189 6.31 8.19 10.98
CA CYS A 189 7.64 8.76 10.77
C CYS A 189 7.64 10.21 10.26
N LYS A 190 6.66 10.57 9.41
CA LYS A 190 6.44 11.92 8.85
C LYS A 190 7.73 12.63 8.39
N PRO A 191 8.53 12.04 7.47
CA PRO A 191 9.87 12.54 7.11
C PRO A 191 9.87 13.94 6.45
N CYS A 192 8.74 14.37 5.89
CA CYS A 192 8.57 15.70 5.29
C CYS A 192 8.02 16.74 6.30
N GLY A 193 7.41 16.28 7.40
CA GLY A 193 6.83 17.12 8.44
C GLY A 193 7.80 17.43 9.58
N LYS A 194 7.32 18.16 10.61
CA LYS A 194 8.12 18.54 11.79
C LYS A 194 7.87 17.68 13.03
N PHE A 195 6.77 16.92 13.09
CA PHE A 195 6.32 16.22 14.32
C PHE A 195 5.88 14.77 14.04
N GLY A 196 6.85 13.87 13.87
CA GLY A 196 6.62 12.42 13.83
C GLY A 196 6.47 11.80 15.22
N ASP A 197 5.87 10.62 15.28
CA ASP A 197 5.65 9.86 16.52
C ASP A 197 6.90 9.04 16.92
N TYR A 198 7.89 8.96 16.02
CA TYR A 198 9.15 8.23 16.20
C TYR A 198 10.36 9.13 15.98
N PRO A 199 11.55 8.78 16.54
CA PRO A 199 12.78 9.52 16.28
C PRO A 199 13.11 9.56 14.78
N VAL A 200 13.23 10.78 14.22
CA VAL A 200 13.47 11.01 12.79
C VAL A 200 14.71 10.26 12.29
N GLU A 201 15.78 10.21 13.07
CA GLU A 201 17.01 9.49 12.71
C GLU A 201 16.75 7.98 12.50
N ARG A 202 15.98 7.33 13.39
CA ARG A 202 15.62 5.92 13.22
C ARG A 202 14.75 5.73 11.99
N CYS A 203 13.77 6.60 11.78
CA CYS A 203 12.89 6.55 10.61
C CYS A 203 13.68 6.62 9.31
N LEU A 204 14.52 7.64 9.13
CA LEU A 204 15.30 7.82 7.90
C LEU A 204 16.27 6.66 7.67
N LYS A 205 16.97 6.21 8.71
CA LYS A 205 17.89 5.06 8.62
C LYS A 205 17.16 3.78 8.21
N GLN A 206 15.95 3.56 8.70
CA GLN A 206 15.17 2.37 8.38
C GLN A 206 14.46 2.49 7.02
N MET A 207 14.10 3.69 6.60
CA MET A 207 13.66 3.98 5.22
C MET A 207 14.78 3.68 4.22
N ASP A 208 16.03 4.09 4.48
CA ASP A 208 17.19 3.75 3.65
C ASP A 208 17.36 2.22 3.54
N ARG A 209 17.15 1.50 4.64
CA ARG A 209 17.23 0.04 4.67
C ARG A 209 16.10 -0.61 3.88
N ALA A 210 14.86 -0.16 4.03
CA ALA A 210 13.72 -0.65 3.26
C ALA A 210 13.88 -0.37 1.77
N PHE A 211 14.40 0.82 1.41
CA PHE A 211 14.74 1.17 0.04
C PHE A 211 15.74 0.16 -0.52
N ASN A 212 16.89 -0.02 0.13
CA ASN A 212 17.93 -0.93 -0.36
C ASN A 212 17.47 -2.40 -0.35
N PHE A 213 16.54 -2.79 0.54
CA PHE A 213 15.96 -4.13 0.58
C PHE A 213 15.12 -4.41 -0.68
N GLY A 214 14.27 -3.47 -1.08
CA GLY A 214 13.55 -3.52 -2.36
C GLY A 214 14.48 -3.37 -3.56
N ASP A 215 15.35 -2.36 -3.56
CA ASP A 215 16.23 -2.03 -4.69
C ASP A 215 17.25 -3.13 -5.00
N ASN A 216 17.67 -3.91 -3.99
CA ASN A 216 18.48 -5.10 -4.21
C ASN A 216 17.84 -6.10 -5.19
N GLN A 217 16.52 -6.28 -5.15
CA GLN A 217 15.80 -7.19 -6.05
C GLN A 217 15.79 -6.65 -7.49
N ILE A 218 15.81 -5.32 -7.65
CA ILE A 218 15.93 -4.67 -8.96
C ILE A 218 17.37 -4.76 -9.49
N LEU A 219 18.36 -4.41 -8.66
CA LEU A 219 19.77 -4.40 -9.04
C LEU A 219 20.30 -5.80 -9.39
N GLN A 220 19.77 -6.85 -8.76
CA GLN A 220 20.17 -8.24 -9.03
C GLN A 220 19.90 -8.66 -10.48
N MET A 221 18.81 -8.17 -11.09
CA MET A 221 18.55 -8.38 -12.52
C MET A 221 19.74 -7.94 -13.39
N TYR A 222 20.41 -6.86 -12.98
CA TYR A 222 21.52 -6.24 -13.71
C TYR A 222 22.91 -6.61 -13.17
N GLY A 223 23.00 -7.59 -12.25
CA GLY A 223 24.28 -8.08 -11.74
C GLY A 223 24.90 -7.22 -10.63
N PHE A 224 24.08 -6.48 -9.88
CA PHE A 224 24.51 -5.66 -8.76
C PHE A 224 23.71 -5.94 -7.48
N THR A 225 24.26 -5.52 -6.35
CA THR A 225 23.58 -5.47 -5.05
C THR A 225 24.22 -4.37 -4.19
N HIS A 226 23.48 -3.78 -3.28
CA HIS A 226 24.03 -2.91 -2.24
C HIS A 226 25.10 -3.64 -1.42
N LYS A 227 26.13 -2.92 -0.96
CA LYS A 227 27.18 -3.48 -0.10
C LYS A 227 26.63 -4.00 1.23
N SER A 228 25.62 -3.30 1.75
CA SER A 228 24.78 -3.67 2.90
C SER A 228 23.48 -2.88 2.81
N LEU A 229 22.44 -3.27 3.56
CA LEU A 229 21.17 -2.53 3.59
C LEU A 229 21.32 -1.08 4.08
N ALA A 230 22.42 -0.73 4.75
CA ALA A 230 22.70 0.63 5.22
C ALA A 230 23.58 1.43 4.23
N SER A 231 23.96 0.87 3.08
CA SER A 231 24.91 1.49 2.17
C SER A 231 24.28 1.82 0.82
N ARG A 232 24.37 3.10 0.42
CA ARG A 232 24.06 3.55 -0.94
C ARG A 232 25.01 3.01 -2.02
N ARG A 233 26.15 2.41 -1.63
CA ARG A 233 27.14 1.89 -2.59
C ARG A 233 26.73 0.48 -3.01
N VAL A 234 26.88 0.18 -4.29
CA VAL A 234 26.66 -1.15 -4.85
C VAL A 234 27.97 -1.90 -5.08
N LYS A 235 27.88 -3.21 -5.25
CA LYS A 235 28.93 -4.13 -5.69
C LYS A 235 28.36 -5.06 -6.76
N ARG A 236 29.23 -5.58 -7.63
CA ARG A 236 28.85 -6.59 -8.62
C ARG A 236 28.54 -7.93 -7.95
N THR A 237 27.55 -8.65 -8.44
CA THR A 237 27.23 -10.02 -8.04
C THR A 237 27.78 -11.06 -9.02
N ARG A 238 28.13 -10.64 -10.24
CA ARG A 238 28.75 -11.47 -11.29
C ARG A 238 29.74 -10.69 -12.14
N ASN A 239 30.61 -11.41 -12.85
CA ASN A 239 31.50 -10.83 -13.86
C ASN A 239 30.71 -10.40 -15.11
N GLU A 240 31.30 -9.52 -15.91
CA GLU A 240 30.73 -9.18 -17.22
C GLU A 240 30.86 -10.37 -18.17
N THR A 241 29.88 -10.50 -19.06
CA THR A 241 29.83 -11.55 -20.08
C THR A 241 29.57 -10.93 -21.44
N SER A 242 30.12 -11.53 -22.50
CA SER A 242 29.75 -11.21 -23.88
C SER A 242 28.44 -11.88 -24.32
N THR A 243 27.85 -12.75 -23.50
CA THR A 243 26.59 -13.46 -23.75
C THR A 243 25.47 -13.10 -22.75
N PRO A 244 25.08 -11.81 -22.62
CA PRO A 244 24.20 -11.34 -21.54
C PRO A 244 22.76 -11.91 -21.58
N LEU A 245 22.35 -12.56 -22.67
CA LEU A 245 21.02 -13.17 -22.81
C LEU A 245 20.94 -14.61 -22.31
N GLU A 246 22.09 -15.26 -22.06
CA GLU A 246 22.15 -16.61 -21.50
C GLU A 246 21.90 -16.60 -19.99
N ASP A 247 22.27 -15.50 -19.32
CA ASP A 247 22.01 -15.27 -17.90
C ASP A 247 20.57 -14.81 -17.69
N LYS A 248 19.73 -15.70 -17.15
CA LYS A 248 18.40 -15.33 -16.66
C LYS A 248 18.50 -14.79 -15.24
N ASP A 249 17.69 -13.81 -14.91
CA ASP A 249 17.60 -13.31 -13.54
C ASP A 249 16.82 -14.30 -12.65
N ASP A 250 17.26 -14.43 -11.39
CA ASP A 250 16.79 -15.47 -10.46
C ASP A 250 15.27 -15.43 -10.20
N LEU A 251 14.67 -14.24 -10.27
CA LEU A 251 13.26 -13.99 -9.98
C LEU A 251 12.38 -13.93 -11.24
N GLY A 252 12.97 -13.99 -12.44
CA GLY A 252 12.25 -13.87 -13.72
C GLY A 252 11.57 -12.52 -13.96
N LEU A 253 12.09 -11.44 -13.34
CA LEU A 253 11.57 -10.07 -13.38
C LEU A 253 12.02 -9.27 -14.61
N LEU A 254 13.05 -9.71 -15.35
CA LEU A 254 13.42 -9.04 -16.62
C LEU A 254 12.35 -9.22 -17.70
N HIS A 255 11.77 -10.42 -17.79
CA HIS A 255 10.74 -10.79 -18.79
C HIS A 255 9.54 -11.50 -18.16
N PRO A 256 8.82 -10.84 -17.23
CA PRO A 256 7.79 -11.49 -16.45
C PRO A 256 6.48 -11.61 -17.22
N ALA A 257 5.64 -12.58 -16.82
CA ALA A 257 4.34 -12.82 -17.44
C ALA A 257 3.40 -11.61 -17.37
N PHE A 258 3.49 -10.79 -16.32
CA PHE A 258 2.64 -9.59 -16.15
C PHE A 258 2.94 -8.46 -17.15
N LYS A 259 4.03 -8.56 -17.93
CA LYS A 259 4.34 -7.65 -19.06
C LYS A 259 4.14 -8.29 -20.43
N ALA A 260 3.69 -9.55 -20.49
CA ALA A 260 3.54 -10.26 -21.75
C ALA A 260 2.47 -9.59 -22.63
N VAL A 261 2.88 -9.07 -23.79
CA VAL A 261 1.94 -8.53 -24.79
C VAL A 261 1.30 -9.71 -25.51
N LYS A 262 -0.03 -9.87 -25.40
CA LYS A 262 -0.78 -10.82 -26.22
C LYS A 262 -0.78 -10.33 -27.67
N ILE A 263 0.10 -10.88 -28.51
CA ILE A 263 0.05 -10.66 -29.96
C ILE A 263 -1.18 -11.41 -30.49
N GLN A 264 -2.25 -10.68 -30.80
CA GLN A 264 -3.32 -11.24 -31.63
C GLN A 264 -2.74 -11.49 -33.03
N ARG A 265 -2.49 -12.77 -33.36
CA ARG A 265 -2.23 -13.15 -34.75
C ARG A 265 -3.52 -12.94 -35.53
N VAL A 266 -3.63 -11.81 -36.23
CA VAL A 266 -4.64 -11.64 -37.27
C VAL A 266 -4.28 -12.62 -38.38
N SER A 267 -4.99 -13.75 -38.46
CA SER A 267 -4.98 -14.55 -39.67
C SER A 267 -5.69 -13.73 -40.75
N CYS A 268 -4.95 -13.18 -41.69
CA CYS A 268 -5.53 -12.77 -42.97
C CYS A 268 -6.11 -14.04 -43.60
N GLY A 269 -7.42 -14.24 -43.45
CA GLY A 269 -8.16 -15.20 -44.26
C GLY A 269 -8.03 -14.76 -45.72
N GLY A 270 -7.49 -15.65 -46.54
CA GLY A 270 -7.38 -15.44 -47.98
C GLY A 270 -8.74 -15.24 -48.62
N ILE A 271 -8.75 -14.34 -49.60
CA ILE A 271 -9.84 -14.11 -50.56
C ILE A 271 -10.07 -15.38 -51.39
#